data_AF-A0A6I5CP25-F1
#
_entry.id   AF-A0A6I5CP25-F1
#
_cell.length_a   1.000
_cell.length_b   1.000
_cell.length_c   1.000
_cell.angle_alpha   90.00
_cell.angle_beta   90.00
_cell.angle_gamma   90.00
#
_symmetry.space_group_name_H-M   'P 1'
#
loop_
_entity.id
_entity.type
_entity.pdbx_description
1 polymer ?
#
loop_
_entity_poly.entity_id
_entity_poly.type
_entity_poly.pdbx_seq_one_letter_code
_entity_poly.pdbx_strand_id
1 'polypeptide(L)'
;FTAYMAVAALRVSVAVLAVLVLLTLTFVLLAAGEFQGGAGPSALTKVGGWFGVATGLVAWYASAAAVVNATHRRTVLPTGPR
;
A
#
# COMPACT_ATOMS: atom_id res chain seq x y z
N PHE A 1 -1.61 -5.68 -11.91
CA PHE A 1 -0.52 -6.35 -11.16
C PHE A 1 -0.78 -6.31 -9.66
N THR A 2 -0.85 -5.11 -9.08
CA THR A 2 -1.00 -4.89 -7.63
C THR A 2 -2.23 -5.56 -7.02
N ALA A 3 -3.37 -5.57 -7.72
CA ALA A 3 -4.60 -6.21 -7.26
C ALA A 3 -4.48 -7.73 -7.07
N TYR A 4 -3.85 -8.45 -8.00
CA TYR A 4 -3.63 -9.90 -7.85
C TYR A 4 -2.59 -10.20 -6.76
N MET A 5 -1.54 -9.37 -6.65
CA MET A 5 -0.56 -9.47 -5.55
C MET A 5 -1.20 -9.20 -4.18
N ALA A 6 -2.18 -8.30 -4.09
CA ALA A 6 -2.93 -8.04 -2.86
C ALA A 6 -3.70 -9.30 -2.39
N VAL A 7 -4.26 -10.07 -3.33
CA VAL A 7 -4.91 -11.36 -3.03
C VAL A 7 -3.88 -12.39 -2.58
N ALA A 8 -2.70 -12.47 -3.19
CA ALA A 8 -1.62 -13.35 -2.74
C ALA A 8 -1.09 -12.97 -1.35
N ALA A 9 -1.04 -11.67 -1.04
CA ALA A 9 -0.56 -11.13 0.22
C ALA A 9 -1.47 -11.42 1.42
N LEU A 10 -2.73 -11.85 1.19
CA LEU A 10 -3.61 -12.37 2.24
C LEU A 10 -2.96 -13.50 3.06
N ARG A 11 -2.02 -14.26 2.47
CA ARG A 11 -1.27 -15.32 3.14
C ARG A 11 0.12 -14.92 3.67
N VAL A 12 0.54 -13.67 3.50
CA VAL A 12 1.90 -13.22 3.88
C VAL A 12 1.88 -12.47 5.21
N SER A 13 1.13 -11.37 5.29
CA SER A 13 0.90 -10.62 6.52
C SER A 13 -0.11 -9.50 6.26
N VAL A 14 -0.86 -9.09 7.29
CA VAL A 14 -1.79 -7.97 7.20
C VAL A 14 -1.06 -6.67 6.83
N ALA A 15 0.21 -6.51 7.27
CA ALA A 15 1.03 -5.38 6.90
C ALA A 15 1.32 -5.30 5.38
N VAL A 16 1.73 -6.41 4.76
CA VAL A 16 2.00 -6.46 3.31
C VAL A 16 0.71 -6.33 2.49
N LEU A 17 -0.39 -6.90 2.98
CA LEU A 17 -1.71 -6.72 2.40
C LEU A 17 -2.15 -5.25 2.41
N ALA A 18 -1.98 -4.56 3.55
CA ALA A 18 -2.36 -3.15 3.66
C ALA A 18 -1.59 -2.28 2.64
N VAL A 19 -0.29 -2.52 2.46
CA VAL A 19 0.51 -1.84 1.43
C VAL A 19 -0.05 -2.08 0.04
N LEU A 20 -0.33 -3.33 -0.33
CA LEU A 20 -0.80 -3.67 -1.68
C LEU A 20 -2.23 -3.18 -1.96
N VAL A 21 -3.11 -3.15 -0.95
CA VAL A 21 -4.46 -2.60 -1.08
C VAL A 21 -4.41 -1.08 -1.26
N LEU A 22 -3.66 -0.37 -0.42
CA LEU A 22 -3.44 1.07 -0.55
C LEU A 22 -2.81 1.41 -1.91
N LEU A 23 -1.80 0.64 -2.32
CA LEU A 23 -1.13 0.83 -3.61
C LEU A 23 -2.09 0.57 -4.80
N THR A 24 -2.98 -0.41 -4.68
CA THR A 24 -4.00 -0.68 -5.69
C THR A 24 -4.98 0.49 -5.78
N LEU A 25 -5.43 1.03 -4.63
CA LEU A 25 -6.32 2.19 -4.58
C LEU A 25 -5.67 3.42 -5.22
N THR A 26 -4.38 3.67 -4.96
CA THR A 26 -3.66 4.77 -5.61
C THR A 26 -3.63 4.66 -7.11
N PHE A 27 -3.32 3.48 -7.65
CA PHE A 27 -3.27 3.31 -9.10
C PHE A 27 -4.65 3.49 -9.74
N VAL A 28 -5.72 3.05 -9.08
CA VAL A 28 -7.09 3.27 -9.55
C VAL A 28 -7.44 4.76 -9.55
N LEU A 29 -7.11 5.49 -8.48
CA LEU A 29 -7.38 6.92 -8.36
C LEU A 29 -6.58 7.76 -9.36
N LEU A 30 -5.29 7.46 -9.55
CA LEU A 30 -4.44 8.14 -10.55
C LEU A 30 -4.92 7.85 -11.96
N ALA A 31 -5.22 6.58 -12.28
CA ALA A 31 -5.73 6.20 -13.59
C ALA A 31 -7.07 6.88 -13.88
N ALA A 32 -8.01 6.89 -12.93
CA ALA A 32 -9.29 7.60 -13.07
C ALA A 32 -9.12 9.13 -13.18
N GLY A 33 -8.06 9.69 -12.60
CA GLY A 33 -7.68 11.09 -12.77
C GLY A 33 -7.19 11.40 -14.18
N GLU A 34 -6.37 10.52 -14.77
CA GLU A 34 -5.86 10.64 -16.14
C GLU A 34 -6.96 10.41 -17.19
N PHE A 35 -7.84 9.42 -16.99
CA PHE A 35 -8.95 9.14 -17.93
C PHE A 35 -10.01 10.24 -17.99
N GLN A 36 -10.06 11.15 -17.00
CA GLN A 36 -11.01 12.27 -17.01
C GLN A 36 -10.62 13.41 -17.96
N GLY A 37 -9.47 13.36 -18.63
CA GLY A 37 -9.16 14.17 -19.82
C GLY A 37 -9.17 15.70 -19.65
N GLY A 38 -9.34 16.22 -18.43
CA GLY A 38 -9.37 17.65 -18.15
C GLY A 38 -7.96 18.23 -18.12
N ALA A 39 -7.75 19.33 -18.84
CA ALA A 39 -6.49 20.07 -18.87
C ALA A 39 -6.11 20.59 -17.47
N GLY A 40 -5.36 19.80 -16.70
CA GLY A 40 -4.81 20.16 -15.40
C GLY A 40 -4.82 18.99 -14.40
N PRO A 41 -4.12 19.12 -13.26
CA PRO A 41 -4.18 18.11 -12.22
C PRO A 41 -5.61 18.05 -11.63
N SER A 42 -6.39 17.09 -12.12
CA SER A 42 -7.72 16.75 -11.61
C SER A 42 -7.66 16.54 -10.09
N ALA A 43 -8.71 16.94 -9.38
CA ALA A 43 -8.80 16.73 -7.92
C ALA A 43 -8.55 15.26 -7.55
N LEU A 44 -8.97 14.31 -8.40
CA LEU A 44 -8.69 12.89 -8.25
C LEU A 44 -7.19 12.54 -8.29
N THR A 45 -6.40 13.19 -9.16
CA THR A 45 -4.96 12.94 -9.25
C THR A 45 -4.23 13.42 -7.99
N LYS A 46 -4.65 14.57 -7.42
CA LYS A 46 -4.12 15.04 -6.13
C LYS A 46 -4.47 14.11 -4.97
N VAL A 47 -5.72 13.63 -4.92
CA VAL A 47 -6.17 12.66 -3.91
C VAL A 47 -5.40 11.34 -4.06
N GLY A 48 -5.24 10.84 -5.29
CA GLY A 48 -4.43 9.66 -5.58
C GLY A 48 -2.96 9.84 -5.17
N GLY A 49 -2.38 11.02 -5.36
CA GLY A 49 -1.03 11.34 -4.88
C GLY A 49 -0.90 11.26 -3.36
N TRP A 50 -1.89 11.76 -2.61
CA TRP A 50 -1.90 11.68 -1.14
C TRP A 50 -2.01 10.24 -0.63
N PHE A 51 -2.85 9.43 -1.28
CA PHE A 51 -2.89 7.99 -1.01
C PHE A 51 -1.54 7.31 -1.30
N GLY A 52 -0.75 7.84 -2.24
CA GLY A 52 0.59 7.33 -2.55
C GLY A 52 1.57 7.57 -1.43
N VAL A 53 1.53 8.76 -0.84
CA VAL A 53 2.30 9.09 0.36
C VAL A 53 1.90 8.20 1.53
N ALA A 54 0.59 8.02 1.75
CA ALA A 54 0.09 7.12 2.80
C ALA A 54 0.56 5.67 2.59
N THR A 55 0.54 5.19 1.34
CA THR A 55 1.07 3.87 0.96
C THR A 55 2.55 3.74 1.30
N GLY A 56 3.35 4.76 0.99
CA GLY A 56 4.78 4.81 1.32
C GLY A 56 5.06 4.70 2.82
N LEU A 57 4.27 5.41 3.64
CA LEU A 57 4.39 5.34 5.10
C LEU A 57 4.08 3.93 5.64
N VAL A 58 3.03 3.30 5.13
CA VAL A 58 2.67 1.92 5.51
C VAL A 58 3.73 0.92 5.02
N ALA A 59 4.33 1.15 3.85
CA ALA A 59 5.42 0.33 3.33
C ALA A 59 6.67 0.41 4.20
N TRP A 60 7.01 1.60 4.71
CA TRP A 60 8.09 1.76 5.68
C TRP A 60 7.83 1.00 6.97
N TYR A 61 6.62 1.09 7.51
CA TYR A 61 6.22 0.32 8.69
C TYR A 61 6.34 -1.19 8.43
N ALA A 62 5.84 -1.67 7.29
CA ALA A 62 5.92 -3.09 6.94
C ALA A 62 7.37 -3.59 6.81
N SER A 63 8.25 -2.79 6.20
CA SER A 63 9.68 -3.10 6.08
C SER A 63 10.38 -3.13 7.43
N ALA A 64 10.14 -2.13 8.28
CA ALA A 64 10.69 -2.08 9.64
C ALA A 64 10.17 -3.25 10.49
N ALA A 65 8.88 -3.57 10.41
CA ALA A 65 8.29 -4.68 11.14
C ALA A 65 8.84 -6.03 10.69
N ALA A 66 9.07 -6.22 9.39
CA ALA A 66 9.70 -7.43 8.85
C ALA A 66 11.13 -7.62 9.40
N VAL A 67 11.96 -6.57 9.36
CA VAL A 67 13.35 -6.62 9.85
C VAL A 67 13.38 -6.82 11.36
N VAL A 68 12.63 -6.03 12.13
CA VAL A 68 12.64 -6.10 13.60
C VAL A 68 12.15 -7.47 14.09
N ASN A 69 11.08 -8.01 13.51
CA ASN A 69 10.58 -9.34 13.88
C ASN A 69 11.58 -10.45 13.51
N ALA A 70 12.26 -10.34 12.37
CA ALA A 70 13.31 -11.27 11.97
C ALA A 70 14.53 -11.22 12.93
N THR A 71 14.99 -10.02 13.29
CA THR A 71 16.12 -9.82 14.21
C THR A 71 15.82 -10.35 15.62
N HIS A 72 14.61 -10.12 16.13
CA HIS A 72 14.26 -10.50 17.50
C HIS A 72 13.70 -11.93 17.63
N ARG A 73 13.51 -12.65 16.51
CA ARG A 73 12.88 -13.98 16.43
C ARG A 73 11.55 -14.10 17.20
N ARG A 74 10.85 -12.98 17.37
CA ARG A 74 9.55 -12.84 18.05
C ARG A 74 8.78 -11.70 17.41
N THR A 75 7.46 -11.73 17.52
CA THR A 75 6.58 -10.64 17.08
C THR A 75 6.70 -9.44 18.02
N VAL A 76 7.61 -8.52 17.70
CA VAL A 76 7.79 -7.23 18.40
C VAL A 76 6.85 -6.19 17.81
N LEU A 77 6.73 -6.17 16.48
CA LEU A 77 5.80 -5.30 15.77
C LEU A 77 4.66 -6.15 15.20
N PRO A 78 3.40 -5.92 15.62
CA PRO A 78 2.28 -6.74 15.19
C PRO A 78 1.99 -6.50 13.70
N THR A 79 2.41 -7.43 12.86
CA THR A 79 2.09 -7.45 11.42
C THR A 79 0.78 -8.18 11.10
N GLY A 80 0.02 -8.54 12.14
CA GLY A 80 -1.15 -9.42 12.05
C GLY A 80 -0.74 -10.81 11.55
N PRO A 81 -0.08 -11.63 12.36
CA PRO A 81 0.18 -13.03 12.02
C PRO A 81 -1.15 -13.79 11.98
N ARG A 82 -1.35 -14.56 10.91
CA ARG A 82 -2.18 -15.78 10.95
C ARG A 82 -1.31 -16.92 10.46
#